data_AF-A0A2H6N861-F1
#
_entry.id   AF-A0A2H6N861-F1
#
_cell.length_a   1.000
_cell.length_b   1.000
_cell.length_c   1.000
_cell.angle_alpha   90.00
_cell.angle_beta   90.00
_cell.angle_gamma   90.00
#
_symmetry.space_group_name_H-M   'P 1'
#
loop_
_entity.id
_entity.type
_entity.pdbx_description
1 polymer ?
#
loop_
_entity_poly.entity_id
_entity_poly.type
_entity_poly.pdbx_seq_one_letter_code
_entity_poly.pdbx_strand_id
1 'polypeptide(L)'
;MKGSKEPYFVKFIKTVESSECFLQALESIKEFQSEECLQILDKEAALRIQENDKSLYICDQFSGIVFNHLQKLGCRIVGPQVVIYCMQNQRCVPKADHPVFNMTMAGVTVSCTSLPKETREEVHEYVQLMGGRVYRDLNVLVTHLIAGEVGSKKYLVAANLKKPILLPTWIKTLWDKSQRRITRYTDINMGEFLCPPFLGCTICVTGLSNMDRQEVQRLTTENGGQYTGQLKMNECTHLIVQEPKGQKYECAKRWNVHC
;
A
#
# COMPACT_ATOMS: atom_id res chain seq x y z
N MET A 1 38.23 -3.98 -11.59
CA MET A 1 38.52 -3.00 -10.52
C MET A 1 37.81 -3.44 -9.25
N LYS A 2 38.56 -4.06 -8.32
CA LYS A 2 38.06 -4.53 -7.03
C LYS A 2 37.96 -3.32 -6.10
N GLY A 3 36.76 -2.75 -5.96
CA GLY A 3 36.49 -1.80 -4.88
C GLY A 3 36.50 -2.54 -3.55
N SER A 4 37.30 -2.07 -2.60
CA SER A 4 37.31 -2.51 -1.21
C SER A 4 35.90 -2.43 -0.63
N LYS A 5 35.16 -3.53 -0.64
CA LYS A 5 33.91 -3.66 0.11
C LYS A 5 34.28 -4.27 1.45
N GLU A 6 34.08 -3.51 2.53
CA GLU A 6 34.05 -4.05 3.88
C GLU A 6 33.18 -5.32 3.91
N PRO A 7 33.53 -6.33 4.72
CA PRO A 7 32.74 -7.54 4.84
C PRO A 7 31.32 -7.19 5.28
N TYR A 8 30.34 -7.53 4.44
CA TYR A 8 28.94 -7.23 4.70
C TYR A 8 28.32 -8.41 5.47
N PHE A 9 28.12 -8.24 6.78
CA PHE A 9 27.59 -9.31 7.62
C PHE A 9 26.07 -9.46 7.47
N VAL A 10 25.63 -10.71 7.50
CA VAL A 10 24.24 -11.10 7.49
C VAL A 10 23.92 -11.82 8.79
N LYS A 11 23.00 -11.26 9.57
CA LYS A 11 22.72 -11.68 10.95
C LYS A 11 21.29 -12.18 11.05
N PHE A 12 21.13 -13.48 11.26
CA PHE A 12 19.84 -14.13 11.48
C PHE A 12 19.49 -14.07 12.97
N ILE A 13 18.35 -13.45 13.30
CA ILE A 13 17.88 -13.35 14.68
C ILE A 13 17.01 -14.56 14.99
N LYS A 14 17.56 -15.50 15.76
CA LYS A 14 16.89 -16.73 16.14
C LYS A 14 15.94 -16.48 17.32
N THR A 15 14.66 -16.76 17.11
CA THR A 15 13.63 -16.81 18.14
C THR A 15 13.30 -18.27 18.50
N VAL A 16 12.59 -18.49 19.61
CA VAL A 16 12.22 -19.84 20.10
C VAL A 16 11.36 -20.59 19.06
N GLU A 17 10.49 -19.87 18.36
CA GLU A 17 9.65 -20.37 17.27
C GLU A 17 10.09 -19.72 15.96
N SER A 18 11.13 -20.28 15.33
CA SER A 18 11.54 -19.85 13.99
C SER A 18 10.65 -20.49 12.94
N SER A 19 10.06 -19.70 12.03
CA SER A 19 9.21 -20.21 10.97
C SER A 19 9.96 -21.08 9.97
N GLU A 20 9.23 -21.88 9.18
CA GLU A 20 9.80 -22.64 8.06
C GLU A 20 10.52 -21.70 7.06
N CYS A 21 9.99 -20.49 6.84
CA CYS A 21 10.61 -19.49 5.99
C CYS A 21 11.99 -19.05 6.53
N PHE A 22 12.16 -18.97 7.86
CA PHE A 22 13.44 -18.63 8.46
C PHE A 22 14.52 -19.68 8.17
N LEU A 23 14.19 -20.96 8.34
CA LEU A 23 15.12 -22.06 8.05
C LEU A 23 15.45 -22.12 6.56
N GLN A 24 14.43 -22.02 5.70
CA GLN A 24 14.62 -22.02 4.25
C GLN A 24 15.49 -20.84 3.78
N ALA A 25 15.30 -19.65 4.35
CA ALA A 25 16.13 -18.48 4.04
C ALA A 25 17.59 -18.69 4.46
N LEU A 26 17.82 -19.30 5.64
CA LEU A 26 19.15 -19.61 6.16
C LEU A 26 19.88 -20.64 5.29
N GLU A 27 19.18 -21.66 4.81
CA GLU A 27 19.75 -22.65 3.88
C GLU A 27 20.07 -22.00 2.54
N SER A 28 19.11 -21.24 1.98
CA SER A 28 19.28 -20.59 0.68
C SER A 28 20.48 -19.64 0.64
N ILE A 29 20.75 -18.90 1.72
CA ILE A 29 21.87 -17.94 1.72
C ILE A 29 23.24 -18.60 1.88
N LYS A 30 23.32 -19.78 2.52
CA LYS A 30 24.57 -20.54 2.68
C LYS A 30 25.13 -21.02 1.33
N GLU A 31 24.26 -21.20 0.34
CA GLU A 31 24.69 -21.54 -1.02
C GLU A 31 25.44 -20.38 -1.72
N PHE A 32 25.21 -19.13 -1.30
CA PHE A 32 25.71 -17.94 -2.00
C PHE A 32 26.72 -17.11 -1.20
N GLN A 33 26.77 -17.25 0.14
CA GLN A 33 27.72 -16.53 0.99
C GLN A 33 28.64 -17.47 1.75
N SER A 34 29.90 -17.04 1.91
CA SER A 34 30.86 -17.68 2.80
C SER A 34 30.35 -17.66 4.23
N GLU A 35 30.50 -18.79 4.95
CA GLU A 35 30.03 -18.93 6.33
C GLU A 35 30.60 -17.86 7.27
N GLU A 36 31.78 -17.32 6.97
CA GLU A 36 32.43 -16.26 7.76
C GLU A 36 31.63 -14.95 7.83
N CYS A 37 30.76 -14.67 6.86
CA CYS A 37 29.93 -13.45 6.82
C CYS A 37 28.53 -13.65 7.41
N LEU A 38 28.17 -14.89 7.78
CA LEU A 38 26.84 -15.25 8.26
C LEU A 38 26.87 -15.54 9.76
N GLN A 39 26.06 -14.80 10.53
CA GLN A 39 25.96 -14.95 11.98
C GLN A 39 24.52 -15.30 12.37
N ILE A 40 24.38 -16.14 13.39
CA ILE A 40 23.10 -16.43 14.02
C ILE A 40 23.17 -15.87 15.43
N LEU A 41 22.27 -14.93 15.75
CA LEU A 41 22.21 -14.27 17.05
C LEU A 41 20.97 -14.75 17.80
N ASP A 42 21.14 -15.02 19.08
CA ASP A 42 20.03 -15.17 20.01
C ASP A 42 19.48 -13.80 20.44
N LYS A 43 18.42 -13.83 21.24
CA LYS A 43 17.75 -12.64 21.76
C LYS A 43 18.72 -11.74 22.54
N GLU A 44 19.52 -12.33 23.43
CA GLU A 44 20.44 -11.61 24.30
C GLU A 44 21.57 -10.96 23.48
N ALA A 45 22.12 -11.66 22.49
CA ALA A 45 23.14 -11.13 21.59
C ALA A 45 22.63 -9.99 20.73
N ALA A 46 21.40 -10.09 20.22
CA ALA A 46 20.79 -9.02 19.44
C ALA A 46 20.57 -7.75 20.28
N LEU A 47 20.21 -7.89 21.55
CA LEU A 47 20.02 -6.76 22.48
C LEU A 47 21.34 -6.12 22.95
N ARG A 48 22.47 -6.86 22.88
CA ARG A 48 23.81 -6.30 23.17
C ARG A 48 24.31 -5.33 22.10
N ILE A 49 23.68 -5.30 20.93
CA ILE A 49 24.04 -4.38 19.85
C ILE A 49 23.61 -2.97 20.25
N GLN A 50 24.55 -2.03 20.32
CA GLN A 50 24.27 -0.66 20.75
C GLN A 50 24.27 0.36 19.61
N GLU A 51 24.86 0.00 18.46
CA GLU A 51 25.05 0.90 17.32
C GLU A 51 24.71 0.20 15.99
N ASN A 52 24.40 1.00 14.97
CA ASN A 52 24.16 0.51 13.62
C ASN A 52 25.48 0.16 12.93
N ASP A 53 25.78 -1.13 12.91
CA ASP A 53 26.98 -1.70 12.29
C ASP A 53 26.84 -1.91 10.77
N LYS A 54 25.80 -1.37 10.14
CA LYS A 54 25.49 -1.48 8.70
C LYS A 54 25.27 -2.92 8.21
N SER A 55 25.13 -3.90 9.11
CA SER A 55 24.81 -5.29 8.77
C SER A 55 23.36 -5.45 8.29
N LEU A 56 23.07 -6.58 7.64
CA LEU A 56 21.69 -6.99 7.34
C LEU A 56 21.15 -7.88 8.46
N TYR A 57 20.01 -7.51 9.02
CA TYR A 57 19.33 -8.28 10.06
C TYR A 57 18.12 -8.99 9.47
N ILE A 58 18.03 -10.31 9.69
CA ILE A 58 16.88 -11.12 9.29
C ILE A 58 16.05 -11.39 10.54
N CYS A 59 14.85 -10.81 10.58
CA CYS A 59 13.89 -10.98 11.66
C CYS A 59 12.63 -11.65 11.10
N ASP A 60 12.25 -12.79 11.68
CA ASP A 60 11.07 -13.55 11.25
C ASP A 60 9.76 -12.83 11.57
N GLN A 61 9.70 -12.16 12.72
CA GLN A 61 8.56 -11.36 13.15
C GLN A 61 8.98 -9.89 13.27
N PHE A 62 8.17 -8.99 12.73
CA PHE A 62 8.38 -7.54 12.83
C PHE A 62 7.66 -6.99 14.05
N SER A 63 7.92 -7.63 15.19
CA SER A 63 7.32 -7.29 16.47
C SER A 63 8.25 -7.74 17.61
N GLY A 64 7.97 -7.25 18.82
CA GLY A 64 8.73 -7.60 20.01
C GLY A 64 9.99 -6.77 20.23
N ILE A 65 10.63 -6.99 21.37
CA ILE A 65 11.67 -6.09 21.90
C ILE A 65 12.93 -6.04 21.02
N VAL A 66 13.30 -7.15 20.38
CA VAL A 66 14.51 -7.22 19.55
C VAL A 66 14.31 -6.45 18.24
N PHE A 67 13.18 -6.66 17.57
CA PHE A 67 12.85 -5.92 16.36
C PHE A 67 12.78 -4.41 16.63
N ASN A 68 12.04 -4.01 17.67
CA ASN A 68 11.90 -2.60 18.05
C ASN A 68 13.26 -1.97 18.40
N HIS A 69 14.13 -2.71 19.08
CA HIS A 69 15.48 -2.27 19.41
C HIS A 69 16.31 -2.01 18.14
N LEU A 70 16.40 -3.00 17.24
CA LEU A 70 17.14 -2.87 15.99
C LEU A 70 16.56 -1.78 15.07
N GLN A 71 15.24 -1.63 15.03
CA GLN A 71 14.57 -0.59 14.25
C GLN A 71 14.90 0.79 14.80
N LYS A 72 14.92 0.96 16.13
CA LYS A 72 15.29 2.22 16.79
C LYS A 72 16.75 2.61 16.51
N LEU A 73 17.64 1.64 16.36
CA LEU A 73 19.02 1.87 15.94
C LEU A 73 19.15 2.24 14.44
N GLY A 74 18.08 2.12 13.66
CA GLY A 74 18.12 2.33 12.21
C GLY A 74 18.86 1.21 11.45
N CYS A 75 18.95 0.01 12.05
CA CYS A 75 19.54 -1.14 11.40
C CYS A 75 18.72 -1.56 10.17
N ARG A 76 19.38 -2.14 9.17
CA ARG A 76 18.71 -2.66 7.98
C ARG A 76 18.07 -4.02 8.29
N ILE A 77 16.74 -4.06 8.34
CA ILE A 77 15.98 -5.25 8.75
C ILE A 77 15.16 -5.77 7.58
N VAL A 78 15.21 -7.08 7.33
CA VAL A 78 14.35 -7.76 6.37
C VAL A 78 13.73 -9.03 6.95
N GLY A 79 12.60 -9.46 6.40
CA GLY A 79 12.02 -10.76 6.71
C GLY A 79 12.69 -11.89 5.92
N PRO A 80 12.59 -13.15 6.37
CA PRO A 80 13.15 -14.31 5.67
C PRO A 80 12.64 -14.45 4.24
N GLN A 81 11.37 -14.09 4.01
CA GLN A 81 10.74 -14.13 2.69
C GLN A 81 11.46 -13.24 1.66
N VAL A 82 12.07 -12.13 2.11
CA VAL A 82 12.88 -11.27 1.23
C VAL A 82 14.12 -12.01 0.75
N VAL A 83 14.81 -12.72 1.65
CA VAL A 83 16.00 -13.50 1.30
C VAL A 83 15.65 -14.58 0.29
N ILE A 84 14.61 -15.38 0.57
CA ILE A 84 14.12 -16.43 -0.34
C ILE A 84 13.83 -15.85 -1.74
N TYR A 85 13.06 -14.77 -1.80
CA TYR A 85 12.74 -14.10 -3.06
C TYR A 85 14.00 -13.61 -3.80
N CYS A 86 14.93 -12.98 -3.09
CA CYS A 86 16.14 -12.42 -3.68
C CYS A 86 17.05 -13.51 -4.26
N MET A 87 17.24 -14.63 -3.54
CA MET A 87 18.06 -15.74 -4.01
C MET A 87 17.44 -16.41 -5.24
N GLN A 88 16.13 -16.71 -5.19
CA GLN A 88 15.41 -17.33 -6.32
C GLN A 88 15.45 -16.48 -7.60
N ASN A 89 15.46 -15.15 -7.46
CA ASN A 89 15.47 -14.23 -8.60
C ASN A 89 16.88 -13.70 -8.92
N GLN A 90 17.93 -14.20 -8.25
CA GLN A 90 19.32 -13.74 -8.40
C GLN A 90 19.48 -12.21 -8.28
N ARG A 91 18.79 -11.62 -7.30
CA ARG A 91 18.81 -10.17 -7.02
C ARG A 91 19.44 -9.88 -5.67
N CYS A 92 20.01 -8.69 -5.54
CA CYS A 92 20.44 -8.20 -4.23
C CYS A 92 19.24 -7.81 -3.39
N VAL A 93 19.33 -8.08 -2.08
CA VAL A 93 18.36 -7.61 -1.08
C VAL A 93 18.19 -6.08 -1.22
N PRO A 94 16.95 -5.55 -1.15
CA PRO A 94 16.69 -4.11 -1.28
C PRO A 94 17.35 -3.30 -0.17
N LYS A 95 18.09 -2.24 -0.54
CA LYS A 95 18.70 -1.29 0.40
C LYS A 95 17.67 -0.24 0.82
N ALA A 96 16.61 -0.69 1.49
CA ALA A 96 15.59 0.19 2.02
C ALA A 96 16.03 0.80 3.36
N ASP A 97 15.66 2.06 3.60
CA ASP A 97 15.87 2.76 4.87
C ASP A 97 14.82 2.38 5.94
N HIS A 98 13.87 1.53 5.57
CA HIS A 98 12.82 1.00 6.43
C HIS A 98 12.86 -0.53 6.41
N PRO A 99 12.32 -1.21 7.45
CA PRO A 99 12.17 -2.65 7.44
C PRO A 99 11.34 -3.13 6.24
N VAL A 100 11.70 -4.30 5.68
CA VAL A 100 10.96 -4.95 4.58
C VAL A 100 10.65 -6.38 4.96
N PHE A 101 9.39 -6.70 5.21
CA PHE A 101 8.95 -8.02 5.67
C PHE A 101 8.96 -9.06 4.54
N ASN A 102 8.42 -8.71 3.37
CA ASN A 102 8.38 -9.58 2.20
C ASN A 102 8.45 -8.79 0.89
N MET A 103 8.36 -9.49 -0.24
CA MET A 103 8.48 -8.90 -1.58
C MET A 103 7.18 -9.00 -2.39
N THR A 104 6.02 -9.09 -1.72
CA THR A 104 4.72 -9.26 -2.38
C THR A 104 4.42 -8.13 -3.38
N MET A 105 4.80 -6.90 -3.03
CA MET A 105 4.60 -5.68 -3.83
C MET A 105 5.89 -5.25 -4.55
N ALA A 106 6.83 -6.16 -4.79
CA ALA A 106 8.06 -5.84 -5.51
C ALA A 106 7.77 -5.24 -6.89
N GLY A 107 8.33 -4.06 -7.17
CA GLY A 107 8.10 -3.33 -8.42
C GLY A 107 6.81 -2.50 -8.46
N VAL A 108 5.99 -2.54 -7.41
CA VAL A 108 4.82 -1.70 -7.26
C VAL A 108 5.22 -0.37 -6.62
N THR A 109 4.71 0.73 -7.18
CA THR A 109 4.89 2.08 -6.64
C THR A 109 3.53 2.72 -6.47
N VAL A 110 3.22 3.15 -5.26
CA VAL A 110 1.91 3.66 -4.86
C VAL A 110 1.96 5.15 -4.56
N SER A 111 0.88 5.86 -4.91
CA SER A 111 0.53 7.14 -4.29
C SER A 111 -0.90 7.08 -3.76
N CYS A 112 -1.22 7.90 -2.76
CA CYS A 112 -2.52 7.92 -2.10
C CYS A 112 -3.28 9.23 -2.37
N THR A 113 -4.62 9.16 -2.45
CA THR A 113 -5.49 10.34 -2.53
C THR A 113 -6.79 10.15 -1.77
N SER A 114 -7.38 11.23 -1.28
CA SER A 114 -8.69 11.23 -0.61
C SER A 114 -8.82 10.15 0.48
N LEU A 115 -7.77 9.97 1.29
CA LEU A 115 -7.75 9.04 2.43
C LEU A 115 -7.59 9.81 3.75
N PRO A 116 -8.24 9.35 4.83
CA PRO A 116 -7.92 9.76 6.19
C PRO A 116 -6.43 9.60 6.48
N LYS A 117 -5.89 10.43 7.37
CA LYS A 117 -4.46 10.42 7.72
C LYS A 117 -4.01 9.05 8.21
N GLU A 118 -4.76 8.46 9.13
CA GLU A 118 -4.46 7.14 9.74
C GLU A 118 -4.41 6.03 8.67
N THR A 119 -5.44 5.91 7.84
CA THR A 119 -5.49 4.92 6.75
C THR A 119 -4.35 5.13 5.74
N ARG A 120 -3.95 6.37 5.48
CA ARG A 120 -2.84 6.67 4.58
C ARG A 120 -1.50 6.19 5.15
N GLU A 121 -1.29 6.40 6.45
CA GLU A 121 -0.09 5.97 7.16
C GLU A 121 -0.02 4.43 7.19
N GLU A 122 -1.13 3.74 7.49
CA GLU A 122 -1.25 2.28 7.43
C GLU A 122 -0.95 1.73 6.02
N VAL A 123 -1.52 2.33 4.97
CA VAL A 123 -1.24 1.93 3.58
C VAL A 123 0.24 2.10 3.23
N HIS A 124 0.85 3.21 3.64
CA HIS A 124 2.28 3.44 3.37
C HIS A 124 3.16 2.40 4.05
N GLU A 125 2.87 2.11 5.33
CA GLU A 125 3.58 1.11 6.11
C GLU A 125 3.48 -0.28 5.45
N TYR A 126 2.28 -0.75 5.12
CA TYR A 126 2.09 -2.06 4.49
C TYR A 126 2.74 -2.16 3.11
N VAL A 127 2.67 -1.11 2.28
CA VAL A 127 3.34 -1.09 0.98
C VAL A 127 4.85 -1.23 1.15
N GLN A 128 5.44 -0.48 2.09
CA GLN A 128 6.87 -0.52 2.39
C GLN A 128 7.32 -1.86 2.95
N LEU A 129 6.56 -2.43 3.88
CA LEU A 129 6.80 -3.76 4.44
C LEU A 129 6.72 -4.86 3.38
N MET A 130 5.89 -4.71 2.35
CA MET A 130 5.79 -5.65 1.24
C MET A 130 6.76 -5.38 0.08
N GLY A 131 7.74 -4.49 0.27
CA GLY A 131 8.79 -4.21 -0.72
C GLY A 131 8.35 -3.31 -1.88
N GLY A 132 7.20 -2.66 -1.76
CA GLY A 132 6.74 -1.61 -2.66
C GLY A 132 7.34 -0.24 -2.33
N ARG A 133 7.11 0.73 -3.21
CA ARG A 133 7.54 2.12 -3.03
C ARG A 133 6.35 3.03 -2.85
N VAL A 134 6.53 4.13 -2.12
CA VAL A 134 5.50 5.13 -1.88
C VAL A 134 6.00 6.51 -2.31
N TYR A 135 5.19 7.22 -3.09
CA TYR A 135 5.40 8.65 -3.37
C TYR A 135 4.22 9.48 -2.86
N ARG A 136 4.54 10.60 -2.19
CA ARG A 136 3.54 11.57 -1.74
C ARG A 136 2.81 12.21 -2.91
N ASP A 137 3.52 12.49 -3.99
CA ASP A 137 2.98 13.06 -5.21
C ASP A 137 2.81 12.00 -6.30
N LEU A 138 1.89 12.27 -7.23
CA LEU A 138 1.72 11.43 -8.41
C LEU A 138 2.75 11.81 -9.46
N ASN A 139 3.56 10.83 -9.87
CA ASN A 139 4.54 10.96 -10.94
C ASN A 139 4.46 9.76 -11.90
N VAL A 140 5.29 9.76 -12.94
CA VAL A 140 5.28 8.71 -13.98
C VAL A 140 5.62 7.33 -13.40
N LEU A 141 6.47 7.26 -12.37
CA LEU A 141 6.91 6.02 -11.73
C LEU A 141 5.81 5.36 -10.90
N VAL A 142 4.79 6.10 -10.47
CA VAL A 142 3.65 5.54 -9.73
C VAL A 142 2.93 4.56 -10.65
N THR A 143 2.84 3.29 -10.23
CA THR A 143 2.16 2.25 -10.98
C THR A 143 0.69 2.15 -10.60
N HIS A 144 0.33 2.40 -9.34
CA HIS A 144 -1.05 2.29 -8.83
C HIS A 144 -1.39 3.50 -7.95
N LEU A 145 -2.62 3.99 -8.05
CA LEU A 145 -3.16 5.01 -7.15
C LEU A 145 -4.12 4.36 -6.16
N ILE A 146 -3.95 4.63 -4.86
CA ILE A 146 -4.91 4.22 -3.83
C ILE A 146 -5.81 5.42 -3.51
N ALA A 147 -7.12 5.23 -3.63
CA ALA A 147 -8.12 6.28 -3.46
C ALA A 147 -9.19 5.86 -2.45
N GLY A 148 -9.56 6.76 -1.54
CA GLY A 148 -10.74 6.58 -0.68
C GLY A 148 -12.03 7.14 -1.30
N GLU A 149 -11.90 8.16 -2.15
CA GLU A 149 -13.00 8.81 -2.85
C GLU A 149 -12.51 9.33 -4.21
N VAL A 150 -13.45 9.60 -5.12
CA VAL A 150 -13.16 10.13 -6.46
C VAL A 150 -13.00 11.66 -6.47
N GLY A 151 -12.69 12.25 -7.63
CA GLY A 151 -12.82 13.69 -7.87
C GLY A 151 -11.60 14.57 -7.53
N SER A 152 -10.65 14.09 -6.72
CA SER A 152 -9.42 14.85 -6.46
C SER A 152 -8.58 15.07 -7.74
N LYS A 153 -7.77 16.14 -7.79
CA LYS A 153 -6.86 16.40 -8.93
C LYS A 153 -5.95 15.19 -9.22
N LYS A 154 -5.44 14.54 -8.17
CA LYS A 154 -4.60 13.35 -8.28
C LYS A 154 -5.34 12.17 -8.90
N TYR A 155 -6.60 11.97 -8.52
CA TYR A 155 -7.49 10.95 -9.10
C TYR A 155 -7.66 11.17 -10.60
N LEU A 156 -8.02 12.40 -11.01
CA LEU A 156 -8.26 12.73 -12.43
C LEU A 156 -6.99 12.54 -13.28
N VAL A 157 -5.83 12.94 -12.77
CA VAL A 157 -4.56 12.73 -13.49
C VAL A 157 -4.24 11.24 -13.62
N ALA A 158 -4.42 10.44 -12.57
CA ALA A 158 -4.20 9.00 -12.65
C ALA A 158 -5.15 8.31 -13.64
N ALA A 159 -6.44 8.71 -13.64
CA ALA A 159 -7.45 8.22 -14.57
C ALA A 159 -7.09 8.54 -16.02
N ASN A 160 -6.68 9.79 -16.30
CA ASN A 160 -6.24 10.22 -17.63
C ASN A 160 -5.00 9.44 -18.12
N LEU A 161 -4.08 9.13 -17.21
CA LEU A 161 -2.91 8.28 -17.49
C LEU A 161 -3.23 6.79 -17.53
N LYS A 162 -4.51 6.40 -17.39
CA LYS A 162 -4.99 5.01 -17.33
C LYS A 162 -4.25 4.16 -16.30
N LYS A 163 -3.80 4.79 -15.21
CA LYS A 163 -3.20 4.08 -14.07
C LYS A 163 -4.32 3.43 -13.26
N PRO A 164 -4.15 2.18 -12.79
CA PRO A 164 -5.12 1.54 -11.90
C PRO A 164 -5.40 2.39 -10.65
N ILE A 165 -6.67 2.61 -10.36
CA ILE A 165 -7.13 3.31 -9.16
C ILE A 165 -7.87 2.30 -8.28
N LEU A 166 -7.30 2.01 -7.11
CA LEU A 166 -7.73 0.92 -6.24
C LEU A 166 -8.13 1.43 -4.85
N LEU A 167 -8.92 0.64 -4.15
CA LEU A 167 -9.30 0.87 -2.76
C LEU A 167 -8.17 0.44 -1.79
N PRO A 168 -8.08 1.03 -0.58
CA PRO A 168 -7.12 0.62 0.44
C PRO A 168 -7.23 -0.85 0.84
N THR A 169 -8.41 -1.44 0.68
CA THR A 169 -8.69 -2.86 0.95
C THR A 169 -7.81 -3.80 0.12
N TRP A 170 -7.31 -3.36 -1.05
CA TRP A 170 -6.34 -4.13 -1.84
C TRP A 170 -5.04 -4.36 -1.07
N ILE A 171 -4.48 -3.30 -0.49
CA ILE A 171 -3.23 -3.35 0.27
C ILE A 171 -3.40 -4.20 1.52
N LYS A 172 -4.51 -4.01 2.25
CA LYS A 172 -4.82 -4.80 3.43
C LYS A 172 -4.95 -6.29 3.12
N THR A 173 -5.70 -6.62 2.05
CA THR A 173 -5.88 -8.02 1.63
C THR A 173 -4.57 -8.66 1.18
N LEU A 174 -3.71 -7.91 0.48
CA LEU A 174 -2.37 -8.35 0.12
C LEU A 174 -1.52 -8.64 1.36
N TRP A 175 -1.51 -7.72 2.32
CA TRP A 175 -0.79 -7.89 3.57
C TRP A 175 -1.23 -9.16 4.30
N ASP A 176 -2.54 -9.30 4.57
CA ASP A 176 -3.11 -10.42 5.30
C ASP A 176 -2.81 -11.78 4.65
N LYS A 177 -2.92 -11.87 3.31
CA LYS A 177 -2.59 -13.10 2.58
C LYS A 177 -1.09 -13.39 2.58
N SER A 178 -0.25 -12.35 2.50
CA SER A 178 1.21 -12.49 2.48
C SER A 178 1.81 -12.96 3.82
N GLN A 179 1.08 -12.78 4.92
CA GLN A 179 1.51 -13.31 6.23
C GLN A 179 1.53 -14.83 6.29
N ARG A 180 0.67 -15.50 5.50
CA ARG A 180 0.50 -16.96 5.55
C ARG A 180 1.42 -17.71 4.58
N ARG A 181 1.75 -17.10 3.44
CA ARG A 181 2.58 -17.70 2.40
C ARG A 181 3.19 -16.64 1.49
N ILE A 182 4.30 -16.98 0.85
CA ILE A 182 4.92 -16.17 -0.20
C ILE A 182 3.91 -16.02 -1.35
N THR A 183 3.51 -14.77 -1.60
CA THR A 183 2.48 -14.40 -2.58
C THR A 183 3.01 -13.23 -3.40
N ARG A 184 2.59 -13.10 -4.66
CA ARG A 184 2.82 -11.90 -5.49
C ARG A 184 1.55 -11.07 -5.54
N TYR A 185 1.67 -9.76 -5.76
CA TYR A 185 0.50 -8.90 -5.90
C TYR A 185 -0.43 -9.30 -7.06
N THR A 186 0.11 -9.99 -8.07
CA THR A 186 -0.62 -10.54 -9.22
C THR A 186 -1.47 -11.77 -8.91
N ASP A 187 -1.25 -12.41 -7.76
CA ASP A 187 -1.99 -13.62 -7.37
C ASP A 187 -3.41 -13.28 -6.85
N ILE A 188 -3.70 -11.99 -6.68
CA ILE A 188 -5.00 -11.47 -6.30
C ILE A 188 -5.59 -10.72 -7.50
N ASN A 189 -6.88 -10.99 -7.77
CA ASN A 189 -7.62 -10.28 -8.79
C ASN A 189 -7.77 -8.81 -8.42
N MET A 190 -7.01 -7.92 -9.06
CA MET A 190 -7.07 -6.48 -8.82
C MET A 190 -8.45 -5.88 -9.17
N GLY A 191 -9.22 -6.52 -10.06
CA GLY A 191 -10.55 -6.06 -10.47
C GLY A 191 -11.54 -5.94 -9.31
N GLU A 192 -11.40 -6.77 -8.28
CA GLU A 192 -12.26 -6.77 -7.08
C GLU A 192 -12.05 -5.53 -6.20
N PHE A 193 -10.96 -4.79 -6.41
CA PHE A 193 -10.57 -3.65 -5.59
C PHE A 193 -10.56 -2.34 -6.36
N LEU A 194 -11.09 -2.31 -7.58
CA LEU A 194 -11.21 -1.08 -8.35
C LEU A 194 -12.06 -0.05 -7.60
N CYS A 195 -11.59 1.19 -7.56
CA CYS A 195 -12.33 2.28 -6.95
C CYS A 195 -13.60 2.57 -7.78
N PRO A 196 -14.81 2.43 -7.20
CA PRO A 196 -16.05 2.68 -7.92
C PRO A 196 -16.12 4.12 -8.46
N PRO A 197 -16.68 4.34 -9.67
CA PRO A 197 -16.69 5.65 -10.32
C PRO A 197 -17.36 6.77 -9.52
N PHE A 198 -18.31 6.45 -8.64
CA PHE A 198 -19.05 7.41 -7.83
C PHE A 198 -18.78 7.28 -6.33
N LEU A 199 -17.68 6.62 -5.92
CA LEU A 199 -17.35 6.49 -4.51
C LEU A 199 -17.11 7.86 -3.85
N GLY A 200 -17.90 8.15 -2.81
CA GLY A 200 -17.91 9.45 -2.12
C GLY A 200 -18.84 10.48 -2.74
N CYS A 201 -19.52 10.17 -3.86
CA CYS A 201 -20.48 11.06 -4.48
C CYS A 201 -21.89 10.84 -3.92
N THR A 202 -22.49 11.90 -3.38
CA THR A 202 -23.94 12.00 -3.17
C THR A 202 -24.58 12.82 -4.28
N ILE A 203 -25.44 12.19 -5.08
CA ILE A 203 -26.04 12.72 -6.31
C ILE A 203 -27.53 13.02 -6.11
N CYS A 204 -27.91 14.26 -6.39
CA CYS A 204 -29.32 14.69 -6.47
C CYS A 204 -29.66 15.07 -7.91
N VAL A 205 -30.93 15.00 -8.30
CA VAL A 205 -31.38 15.38 -9.65
C VAL A 205 -32.61 16.28 -9.66
N THR A 206 -32.67 17.19 -10.63
CA THR A 206 -33.82 18.08 -10.87
C THR A 206 -34.01 18.35 -12.37
N GLY A 207 -35.26 18.57 -12.79
CA GLY A 207 -35.60 18.78 -14.21
C GLY A 207 -35.56 17.54 -15.09
N LEU A 208 -35.27 16.35 -14.54
CA LEU A 208 -35.29 15.09 -15.27
C LEU A 208 -36.69 14.44 -15.30
N SER A 209 -36.96 13.68 -16.36
CA SER A 209 -38.14 12.82 -16.44
C SER A 209 -38.11 11.76 -15.33
N ASN A 210 -39.26 11.16 -15.03
CA ASN A 210 -39.32 10.09 -14.02
C ASN A 210 -38.47 8.88 -14.42
N MET A 211 -38.39 8.56 -15.72
CA MET A 211 -37.56 7.48 -16.23
C MET A 211 -36.07 7.78 -16.03
N ASP A 212 -35.60 8.96 -16.47
CA ASP A 212 -34.19 9.33 -16.33
C ASP A 212 -33.77 9.44 -14.86
N ARG A 213 -34.68 9.92 -14.00
CA ARG A 213 -34.45 9.97 -12.55
C ARG A 213 -34.20 8.57 -11.98
N GLN A 214 -35.04 7.60 -12.33
CA GLN A 214 -34.90 6.22 -11.86
C GLN A 214 -33.60 5.61 -12.38
N GLU A 215 -33.23 5.91 -13.61
CA GLU A 215 -31.99 5.40 -14.20
C GLU A 215 -30.75 6.00 -13.54
N VAL A 216 -30.71 7.31 -13.29
CA VAL A 216 -29.62 7.94 -12.53
C VAL A 216 -29.54 7.35 -11.12
N GLN A 217 -30.67 7.14 -10.45
CA GLN A 217 -30.68 6.52 -9.12
C GLN A 217 -30.06 5.11 -9.14
N ARG A 218 -30.46 4.29 -10.11
CA ARG A 218 -29.95 2.92 -10.30
C ARG A 218 -28.45 2.93 -10.56
N LEU A 219 -28.00 3.67 -11.57
CA LEU A 219 -26.59 3.77 -11.95
C LEU A 219 -25.70 4.36 -10.86
N THR A 220 -26.21 5.35 -10.11
CA THR A 220 -25.49 5.94 -8.97
C THR A 220 -25.17 4.86 -7.95
N THR A 221 -26.18 4.07 -7.57
CA THR A 221 -26.06 3.04 -6.53
C THR A 221 -25.16 1.88 -7.00
N GLU A 222 -25.33 1.42 -8.24
CA GLU A 222 -24.52 0.34 -8.84
C GLU A 222 -23.04 0.70 -8.95
N ASN A 223 -22.71 1.99 -9.08
CA ASN A 223 -21.34 2.47 -9.24
C ASN A 223 -20.76 3.09 -7.94
N GLY A 224 -21.33 2.73 -6.79
CA GLY A 224 -20.79 3.05 -5.46
C GLY A 224 -21.08 4.46 -4.94
N GLY A 225 -21.98 5.19 -5.59
CA GLY A 225 -22.46 6.49 -5.14
C GLY A 225 -23.75 6.39 -4.32
N GLN A 226 -24.14 7.51 -3.71
CA GLN A 226 -25.39 7.65 -2.97
C GLN A 226 -26.36 8.54 -3.73
N TYR A 227 -27.59 8.09 -3.94
CA TYR A 227 -28.64 8.92 -4.54
C TYR A 227 -29.55 9.53 -3.48
N THR A 228 -29.92 10.80 -3.65
CA THR A 228 -30.92 11.47 -2.80
C THR A 228 -31.93 12.26 -3.62
N GLY A 229 -33.23 12.10 -3.30
CA GLY A 229 -34.31 12.85 -3.94
C GLY A 229 -34.38 14.32 -3.51
N GLN A 230 -33.78 14.65 -2.36
CA GLN A 230 -33.77 15.98 -1.78
C GLN A 230 -32.36 16.57 -1.81
N LEU A 231 -32.26 17.83 -2.24
CA LEU A 231 -31.00 18.55 -2.21
C LEU A 231 -30.78 19.04 -0.78
N LYS A 232 -29.75 18.52 -0.11
CA LYS A 232 -29.39 18.87 1.27
C LYS A 232 -27.98 19.46 1.32
N MET A 233 -27.86 20.58 2.03
CA MET A 233 -26.59 21.24 2.29
C MET A 233 -25.67 20.31 3.10
N ASN A 234 -24.37 20.31 2.79
CA ASN A 234 -23.34 19.47 3.44
C ASN A 234 -23.49 17.94 3.26
N GLU A 235 -24.47 17.48 2.48
CA GLU A 235 -24.66 16.05 2.16
C GLU A 235 -24.51 15.83 0.65
N CYS A 236 -25.13 16.67 -0.19
CA CYS A 236 -25.06 16.56 -1.63
C CYS A 236 -23.72 17.07 -2.17
N THR A 237 -23.08 16.25 -3.00
CA THR A 237 -21.83 16.61 -3.70
C THR A 237 -22.09 17.05 -5.15
N HIS A 238 -23.13 16.49 -5.77
CA HIS A 238 -23.50 16.73 -7.15
C HIS A 238 -25.02 16.95 -7.28
N LEU A 239 -25.41 17.92 -8.10
CA LEU A 239 -26.77 18.13 -8.57
C LEU A 239 -26.79 18.03 -10.09
N ILE A 240 -27.40 16.97 -10.63
CA ILE A 240 -27.64 16.87 -12.08
C ILE A 240 -28.86 17.72 -12.42
N VAL A 241 -28.68 18.66 -13.32
CA VAL A 241 -29.69 19.62 -13.75
C VAL A 241 -29.59 19.85 -15.26
N GLN A 242 -30.73 19.93 -15.96
CA GLN A 242 -30.74 20.14 -17.42
C GLN A 242 -30.49 21.59 -17.82
N GLU A 243 -31.03 22.54 -17.05
CA GLU A 243 -30.92 23.97 -17.33
C GLU A 243 -30.48 24.72 -16.07
N PRO A 244 -29.65 25.76 -16.16
CA PRO A 244 -29.17 26.54 -15.02
C PRO A 244 -30.28 27.44 -14.46
N LYS A 245 -31.37 26.85 -14.00
CA LYS A 245 -32.57 27.52 -13.48
C LYS A 245 -33.19 26.73 -12.34
N GLY A 246 -33.98 27.45 -11.53
CA GLY A 246 -34.81 26.88 -10.47
C GLY A 246 -34.14 26.83 -9.10
N GLN A 247 -34.96 26.71 -8.06
CA GLN A 247 -34.53 26.88 -6.66
C GLN A 247 -33.43 25.91 -6.24
N LYS A 248 -33.46 24.65 -6.70
CA LYS A 248 -32.42 23.66 -6.40
C LYS A 248 -31.07 24.05 -7.00
N TYR A 249 -31.03 24.55 -8.24
CA TYR A 249 -29.79 25.01 -8.87
C TYR A 249 -29.18 26.20 -8.13
N GLU A 250 -29.99 27.21 -7.83
CA GLU A 250 -29.53 28.40 -7.08
C GLU A 250 -29.03 28.04 -5.67
N CYS A 251 -29.67 27.09 -4.99
CA CYS A 251 -29.16 26.58 -3.71
C CYS A 251 -27.84 25.82 -3.89
N ALA A 252 -27.74 24.92 -4.87
CA ALA A 252 -26.55 24.13 -5.11
C ALA A 252 -25.33 25.01 -5.45
N LYS A 253 -25.49 26.03 -6.31
CA LYS A 253 -24.44 27.03 -6.60
C LYS A 253 -23.99 27.79 -5.35
N ARG A 254 -24.94 28.23 -4.51
CA ARG A 254 -24.61 28.89 -3.23
C ARG A 254 -23.87 27.97 -2.26
N TRP A 255 -24.09 26.66 -2.33
CA TRP A 255 -23.45 25.65 -1.48
C TRP A 255 -22.17 25.06 -2.07
N ASN A 256 -21.68 25.57 -3.21
CA ASN A 256 -20.54 25.01 -3.95
C ASN A 256 -20.69 23.53 -4.33
N VAL A 257 -21.93 23.09 -4.56
CA VAL A 257 -22.24 21.76 -5.10
C VAL A 257 -22.00 21.75 -6.61
N HIS A 258 -21.46 20.66 -7.13
CA HIS A 258 -21.25 20.50 -8.57
C HIS A 258 -22.60 20.48 -9.31
N CYS A 259 -22.79 21.39 -10.27
CA CYS A 259 -24.00 21.50 -11.11
C CYS A 259 -23.60 21.46 -12.57
#